data_AF-A0A117SU94-F1
#
_entry.id   AF-A0A117SU94-F1
#
_cell.length_a   1.000
_cell.length_b   1.000
_cell.length_c   1.000
_cell.angle_alpha   90.00
_cell.angle_beta   90.00
_cell.angle_gamma   90.00
#
_symmetry.space_group_name_H-M   'P 1'
#
loop_
_entity.id
_entity.type
_entity.pdbx_description
1 polymer ?
#
loop_
_entity_poly.entity_id
_entity_poly.type
_entity_poly.pdbx_seq_one_letter_code
_entity_poly.pdbx_strand_id
1 'polypeptide(L)'
;MGFASSLWSLLTSILTVMPMPLPYWLLYTPGNIATAGIIVTVLMLALYTYLGVALVLGKLLRGLVPIIMVTAFTIGLALLLAKLAIPALVILVIAYVMLIGTYTVLISVTTSRASKALWGVAAMVLALMPPILIGGGLTVMNYIRYMAITEQTMAITASAIETWRLGTHNP
;
A
#
# COMPACT_ATOMS: atom_id res chain seq x y z
N MET A 1 19.46 6.68 9.25
CA MET A 1 19.31 5.25 9.57
C MET A 1 18.14 4.91 10.52
N GLY A 2 17.17 5.80 10.80
CA GLY A 2 16.27 5.62 11.96
C GLY A 2 14.76 5.47 11.70
N PHE A 3 14.30 5.34 10.45
CA PHE A 3 12.86 5.18 10.16
C PHE A 3 12.57 3.93 9.34
N ALA A 4 13.30 3.68 8.25
CA ALA A 4 13.11 2.48 7.43
C ALA A 4 13.44 1.19 8.22
N SER A 5 14.47 1.21 9.06
CA SER A 5 14.82 0.12 9.99
C SER A 5 13.76 -0.07 11.08
N SER A 6 13.22 1.03 11.60
CA SER A 6 12.17 1.04 12.63
C SER A 6 10.83 0.55 12.07
N LEU A 7 10.52 0.92 10.83
CA LEU A 7 9.35 0.48 10.08
C LEU A 7 9.49 -0.99 9.71
N TRP A 8 10.67 -1.41 9.24
CA TRP A 8 10.97 -2.81 9.00
C TRP A 8 10.84 -3.62 10.28
N SER A 9 11.40 -3.13 11.39
CA SER A 9 11.26 -3.74 12.70
C SER A 9 9.81 -3.75 13.19
N LEU A 10 8.99 -2.76 12.85
CA LEU A 10 7.56 -2.73 13.21
C LEU A 10 6.77 -3.73 12.35
N LEU A 11 7.03 -3.82 11.05
CA LEU A 11 6.42 -4.77 10.13
C LEU A 11 6.82 -6.21 10.46
N THR A 12 8.11 -6.46 10.73
CA THR A 12 8.57 -7.77 11.19
C THR A 12 8.09 -8.04 12.60
N SER A 13 8.05 -7.05 13.51
CA SER A 13 7.51 -7.22 14.85
C SER A 13 6.04 -7.61 14.87
N ILE A 14 5.22 -7.06 13.97
CA ILE A 14 3.83 -7.49 13.79
C ILE A 14 3.78 -8.96 13.33
N LEU A 15 4.79 -9.42 12.59
CA LEU A 15 4.90 -10.79 12.08
C LEU A 15 5.67 -11.76 13.01
N THR A 16 6.47 -11.29 13.97
CA THR A 16 7.44 -12.13 14.70
C THR A 16 7.58 -11.90 16.22
N VAL A 17 6.97 -10.88 16.84
CA VAL A 17 7.33 -10.46 18.23
C VAL A 17 6.49 -11.06 19.36
N MET A 18 5.90 -12.25 19.23
CA MET A 18 5.64 -13.03 20.47
C MET A 18 5.88 -14.52 20.29
N PRO A 19 6.70 -15.16 21.15
CA PRO A 19 6.47 -16.56 21.47
C PRO A 19 5.16 -16.60 22.26
N MET A 20 4.01 -16.65 21.58
CA MET A 20 2.70 -16.69 22.25
C MET A 20 2.49 -18.08 22.85
N PRO A 21 2.47 -18.25 24.18
CA PRO A 21 2.10 -19.50 24.82
C PRO A 21 0.61 -19.44 25.17
N LEU A 22 -0.29 -19.28 24.19
CA LEU A 22 -1.75 -19.34 24.34
C LEU A 22 -2.38 -19.43 22.93
N PRO A 23 -3.62 -19.92 22.78
CA PRO A 23 -4.17 -20.25 21.46
C PRO A 23 -4.36 -18.99 20.60
N TYR A 24 -3.41 -18.69 19.71
CA TYR A 24 -3.36 -17.46 18.90
C TYR A 24 -4.59 -17.29 17.99
N TRP A 25 -5.31 -18.38 17.69
CA TRP A 25 -6.60 -18.35 17.00
C TRP A 25 -7.69 -17.57 17.76
N LEU A 26 -7.58 -17.38 19.07
CA LEU A 26 -8.47 -16.53 19.85
C LEU A 26 -8.31 -15.03 19.55
N LEU A 27 -7.17 -14.62 18.99
CA LEU A 27 -6.93 -13.22 18.59
C LEU A 27 -7.54 -12.90 17.22
N TYR A 28 -7.93 -13.90 16.42
CA TYR A 28 -8.60 -13.74 15.12
C TYR A 28 -10.11 -13.49 15.29
N THR A 29 -10.48 -12.58 16.20
CA THR A 29 -11.85 -12.09 16.26
C THR A 29 -12.08 -11.09 15.11
N PRO A 30 -13.32 -10.98 14.59
CA PRO A 30 -13.64 -9.99 13.56
C PRO A 30 -13.25 -8.56 13.94
N GLY A 31 -13.39 -8.21 15.23
CA GLY A 31 -13.01 -6.89 15.74
C GLY A 31 -11.50 -6.62 15.70
N ASN A 32 -10.68 -7.60 16.05
CA ASN A 32 -9.23 -7.48 16.00
C ASN A 32 -8.72 -7.40 14.55
N ILE A 33 -9.30 -8.20 13.64
CA ILE A 33 -8.96 -8.17 12.21
C ILE A 33 -9.31 -6.81 11.61
N ALA A 34 -10.49 -6.26 11.92
CA ALA A 34 -10.89 -4.93 11.47
C ALA A 34 -9.94 -3.84 12.01
N THR A 35 -9.57 -3.93 13.29
CA THR A 35 -8.63 -2.98 13.93
C THR A 35 -7.25 -3.03 13.29
N ALA A 36 -6.71 -4.24 13.05
CA ALA A 36 -5.45 -4.42 12.34
C ALA A 36 -5.50 -3.83 10.92
N GLY A 37 -6.60 -4.05 10.20
CA GLY A 37 -6.82 -3.48 8.87
C GLY A 37 -6.80 -1.94 8.88
N ILE A 38 -7.43 -1.31 9.87
CA ILE A 38 -7.40 0.16 10.04
C ILE A 38 -5.97 0.64 10.31
N ILE A 39 -5.25 -0.01 11.24
CA ILE A 39 -3.86 0.35 11.58
C ILE A 39 -2.96 0.28 10.33
N VAL A 40 -3.05 -0.81 9.57
CA VAL A 40 -2.28 -0.99 8.33
C VAL A 40 -2.64 0.07 7.30
N THR A 41 -3.92 0.40 7.14
CA THR A 41 -4.37 1.45 6.21
C THR A 41 -3.80 2.81 6.60
N VAL A 42 -3.88 3.19 7.87
CA VAL A 42 -3.33 4.47 8.37
C VAL A 42 -1.82 4.53 8.17
N LEU A 43 -1.10 3.44 8.47
CA LEU A 43 0.34 3.36 8.28
C LEU A 43 0.72 3.54 6.80
N MET A 44 0.02 2.85 5.90
CA MET A 44 0.22 2.95 4.45
C MET A 44 0.01 4.38 3.94
N LEU A 45 -1.06 5.06 4.37
CA LEU A 45 -1.32 6.45 3.99
C LEU A 45 -0.24 7.41 4.52
N ALA A 46 0.23 7.21 5.75
CA ALA A 46 1.32 7.99 6.32
C ALA A 46 2.61 7.84 5.51
N LEU A 47 2.95 6.61 5.09
CA LEU A 47 4.12 6.33 4.28
C LEU A 47 4.04 6.96 2.89
N TYR A 48 2.88 6.91 2.23
CA TYR A 48 2.71 7.57 0.93
C TYR A 48 2.71 9.09 1.05
N THR A 49 2.17 9.64 2.13
CA THR A 49 2.29 11.08 2.43
C THR A 49 3.75 11.46 2.56
N TYR A 50 4.53 10.71 3.35
CA TYR A 50 5.95 10.93 3.52
C TYR A 50 6.71 10.84 2.20
N LEU A 51 6.45 9.80 1.38
CA LEU A 51 7.04 9.65 0.05
C LEU A 51 6.78 10.89 -0.81
N GLY A 52 5.53 11.35 -0.84
CA GLY A 52 5.15 12.53 -1.62
C GLY A 52 5.85 13.80 -1.16
N VAL A 53 5.83 14.07 0.15
CA VAL A 53 6.51 15.23 0.75
C VAL A 53 8.01 15.18 0.49
N ALA A 54 8.66 14.04 0.72
CA ALA A 54 10.10 13.87 0.50
C ALA A 54 10.50 14.13 -0.96
N LEU A 55 9.70 13.66 -1.92
CA LEU A 55 9.94 13.91 -3.34
C LEU A 55 9.75 15.38 -3.71
N VAL A 56 8.69 16.03 -3.21
CA VAL A 56 8.45 17.46 -3.45
C VAL A 56 9.57 18.32 -2.87
N LEU A 57 10.01 18.05 -1.64
CA LEU A 57 11.16 18.72 -1.02
C LEU A 57 12.45 18.48 -1.82
N GLY A 58 12.59 17.30 -2.43
CA GLY A 58 13.65 16.98 -3.39
C GLY A 58 13.48 17.59 -4.78
N LYS A 59 12.56 18.56 -4.97
CA LYS A 59 12.22 19.22 -6.25
C LYS A 59 11.69 18.28 -7.35
N LEU A 60 11.20 17.11 -6.96
CA LEU A 60 10.58 16.14 -7.87
C LEU A 60 9.05 16.29 -7.78
N LEU A 61 8.46 17.05 -8.70
CA LEU A 61 7.02 17.33 -8.75
C LEU A 61 6.13 16.08 -8.84
N ARG A 62 6.68 14.95 -9.31
CA ARG A 62 6.02 13.63 -9.26
C ARG A 62 5.60 13.21 -7.84
N GLY A 63 6.18 13.79 -6.80
CA GLY A 63 5.73 13.61 -5.41
C GLY A 63 4.31 14.12 -5.12
N LEU A 64 3.73 14.97 -5.98
CA LEU A 64 2.35 15.40 -5.83
C LEU A 64 1.35 14.26 -6.04
N VAL A 65 1.69 13.25 -6.85
CA VAL A 65 0.80 12.11 -7.13
C VAL A 65 0.42 11.33 -5.86
N PRO A 66 1.37 10.84 -5.04
CA PRO A 66 1.02 10.18 -3.77
C PRO A 66 0.35 11.12 -2.76
N ILE A 67 0.63 12.43 -2.77
CA ILE A 67 -0.07 13.39 -1.90
C ILE A 67 -1.55 13.46 -2.30
N ILE A 68 -1.84 13.69 -3.58
CA ILE A 68 -3.20 13.75 -4.11
C ILE A 68 -3.93 12.42 -3.88
N MET A 69 -3.25 11.29 -4.06
CA MET A 69 -3.79 9.96 -3.78
C MET A 69 -4.26 9.85 -2.32
N VAL A 70 -3.40 10.20 -1.36
CA VAL A 70 -3.76 10.12 0.07
C VAL A 70 -4.90 11.09 0.40
N THR A 71 -4.85 12.32 -0.10
CA THR A 71 -5.93 13.31 0.10
C THR A 71 -7.26 12.84 -0.48
N ALA A 72 -7.26 12.26 -1.69
CA ALA A 72 -8.47 11.71 -2.29
C ALA A 72 -9.00 10.52 -1.46
N PHE A 73 -8.11 9.62 -1.02
CA PHE A 73 -8.51 8.47 -0.21
C PHE A 73 -9.13 8.89 1.14
N THR A 74 -8.54 9.86 1.83
CA THR A 74 -9.06 10.36 3.12
C THR A 74 -10.40 11.08 2.94
N ILE A 75 -10.57 11.89 1.89
CA ILE A 75 -11.85 12.51 1.55
C ILE A 75 -12.89 11.44 1.22
N GLY A 76 -12.53 10.45 0.40
CA GLY A 76 -13.43 9.35 0.02
C GLY A 76 -13.93 8.57 1.23
N LEU A 77 -13.06 8.25 2.19
CA LEU A 77 -13.43 7.63 3.46
C LEU A 77 -14.35 8.53 4.30
N ALA A 78 -14.02 9.83 4.44
CA ALA A 78 -14.84 10.77 5.19
C ALA A 78 -16.26 10.89 4.62
N LEU A 79 -16.38 10.95 3.29
CA LEU A 79 -17.67 10.95 2.59
C LEU A 79 -18.45 9.66 2.81
N LEU A 80 -17.77 8.51 2.82
CA LEU A 80 -18.39 7.21 3.09
C LEU A 80 -18.93 7.14 4.52
N LEU A 81 -18.17 7.63 5.50
CA LEU A 81 -18.60 7.75 6.91
C LEU A 81 -19.77 8.73 7.07
N ALA A 82 -19.81 9.79 6.27
CA ALA A 82 -20.94 10.72 6.18
C ALA A 82 -22.15 10.15 5.42
N LYS A 83 -22.12 8.88 5.01
CA LYS A 83 -23.17 8.17 4.24
C LYS A 83 -23.43 8.77 2.85
N LEU A 84 -22.47 9.49 2.29
CA LEU A 84 -22.54 10.07 0.94
C LEU A 84 -21.92 9.09 -0.07
N ALA A 85 -22.61 7.98 -0.33
CA ALA A 85 -22.05 6.85 -1.07
C ALA A 85 -21.64 7.17 -2.53
N ILE A 86 -22.48 7.90 -3.27
CA ILE A 86 -22.21 8.26 -4.68
C ILE A 86 -20.96 9.15 -4.80
N PRO A 87 -20.85 10.31 -4.10
CA PRO A 87 -19.66 11.13 -4.20
C PRO A 87 -18.43 10.43 -3.59
N ALA A 88 -18.59 9.62 -2.53
CA ALA A 88 -17.50 8.81 -2.02
C ALA A 88 -16.94 7.86 -3.10
N LEU A 89 -17.81 7.19 -3.86
CA LEU A 89 -17.40 6.29 -4.94
C LEU A 89 -16.57 7.02 -6.01
N VAL A 90 -17.02 8.19 -6.46
CA VAL A 90 -16.29 9.00 -7.47
C VAL A 90 -14.90 9.36 -6.97
N ILE A 91 -14.79 9.83 -5.73
CA ILE A 91 -13.51 10.21 -5.13
C ILE A 91 -12.60 9.00 -4.91
N LEU A 92 -13.16 7.84 -4.50
CA LEU A 92 -12.38 6.62 -4.31
C LEU A 92 -11.87 6.03 -5.63
N VAL A 93 -12.61 6.18 -6.73
CA VAL A 93 -12.11 5.84 -8.07
C VAL A 93 -10.91 6.72 -8.44
N ILE A 94 -10.97 8.02 -8.16
CA ILE A 94 -9.82 8.93 -8.38
C ILE A 94 -8.63 8.49 -7.51
N ALA A 95 -8.86 8.20 -6.23
CA ALA A 95 -7.83 7.71 -5.33
C ALA A 95 -7.17 6.42 -5.86
N TYR A 96 -7.98 5.50 -6.40
CA TYR A 96 -7.50 4.26 -6.99
C TYR A 96 -6.61 4.49 -8.23
N VAL A 97 -7.01 5.38 -9.14
CA VAL A 97 -6.19 5.77 -10.30
C VAL A 97 -4.88 6.40 -9.83
N MET A 98 -4.93 7.26 -8.81
CA MET A 98 -3.75 7.90 -8.24
C MET A 98 -2.85 6.90 -7.48
N LEU A 99 -3.39 5.79 -6.96
CA LEU A 99 -2.60 4.70 -6.38
C LEU A 99 -1.75 4.00 -7.45
N ILE A 100 -2.33 3.71 -8.63
CA ILE A 100 -1.56 3.21 -9.79
C ILE A 100 -0.47 4.23 -10.19
N GLY A 101 -0.80 5.52 -10.19
CA GLY A 101 0.17 6.59 -10.40
C GLY A 101 1.30 6.59 -9.36
N THR A 102 0.98 6.34 -8.10
CA THR A 102 1.95 6.26 -7.00
C THR A 102 2.94 5.12 -7.21
N TYR A 103 2.48 3.98 -7.73
CA TYR A 103 3.36 2.85 -8.06
C TYR A 103 4.28 3.20 -9.22
N THR A 104 3.76 3.93 -10.20
CA THR A 104 4.59 4.49 -11.29
C THR A 104 5.67 5.42 -10.76
N VAL A 105 5.34 6.27 -9.78
CA VAL A 105 6.33 7.11 -9.09
C VAL A 105 7.39 6.26 -8.40
N LEU A 106 7.00 5.18 -7.72
CA LEU A 106 7.92 4.24 -7.05
C LEU A 106 8.89 3.56 -8.03
N ILE A 107 8.42 3.10 -9.19
CA ILE A 107 9.27 2.56 -10.27
C ILE A 107 10.33 3.58 -10.68
N SER A 108 9.95 4.86 -10.73
CA SER A 108 10.80 5.95 -11.21
C SER A 108 11.84 6.44 -10.17
N VAL A 109 11.70 6.09 -8.89
CA VAL A 109 12.61 6.50 -7.80
C VAL A 109 13.44 5.36 -7.23
N THR A 110 12.99 4.12 -7.39
CA THR A 110 13.73 2.94 -6.94
C THR A 110 15.03 2.79 -7.73
N THR A 111 16.08 2.30 -7.08
CA THR A 111 17.43 2.19 -7.64
C THR A 111 17.72 0.79 -8.14
N SER A 112 17.16 -0.24 -7.50
CA SER A 112 17.39 -1.64 -7.88
C SER A 112 16.49 -2.08 -9.04
N ARG A 113 17.05 -2.85 -9.99
CA ARG A 113 16.28 -3.43 -11.12
C ARG A 113 15.18 -4.38 -10.63
N ALA A 114 15.47 -5.16 -9.58
CA ALA A 114 14.51 -6.09 -9.00
C ALA A 114 13.32 -5.35 -8.35
N SER A 115 13.56 -4.29 -7.55
CA SER A 115 12.47 -3.49 -6.98
C SER A 115 11.63 -2.82 -8.08
N LYS A 116 12.27 -2.25 -9.12
CA LYS A 116 11.55 -1.69 -10.27
C LYS A 116 10.62 -2.69 -10.94
N ALA A 117 11.10 -3.91 -11.17
CA ALA A 117 10.29 -4.96 -11.79
C ALA A 117 9.09 -5.34 -10.92
N LEU A 118 9.30 -5.52 -9.61
CA LEU A 118 8.23 -5.87 -8.67
C LEU A 118 7.17 -4.76 -8.55
N TRP A 119 7.59 -3.49 -8.46
CA TRP A 119 6.63 -2.37 -8.51
C TRP A 119 5.89 -2.29 -9.84
N GLY A 120 6.57 -2.61 -10.95
CA GLY A 120 5.96 -2.70 -12.28
C GLY A 120 4.86 -3.76 -12.35
N VAL A 121 5.16 -4.98 -11.90
CA VAL A 121 4.16 -6.06 -11.87
C VAL A 121 3.02 -5.73 -10.90
N ALA A 122 3.31 -5.17 -9.73
CA ALA A 122 2.27 -4.76 -8.78
C ALA A 122 1.35 -3.68 -9.38
N ALA A 123 1.91 -2.70 -10.11
CA ALA A 123 1.12 -1.69 -10.83
C ALA A 123 0.24 -2.31 -11.93
N MET A 124 0.76 -3.31 -12.66
CA MET A 124 -0.02 -4.05 -13.66
C MET A 124 -1.18 -4.82 -13.01
N VAL A 125 -0.94 -5.50 -11.89
CA VAL A 125 -2.00 -6.21 -11.16
C VAL A 125 -3.10 -5.24 -10.71
N LEU A 126 -2.72 -4.12 -10.09
CA LEU A 126 -3.66 -3.05 -9.74
C LEU A 126 -4.46 -2.56 -10.97
N ALA A 127 -3.81 -2.29 -12.09
CA ALA A 127 -4.51 -1.81 -13.29
C ALA A 127 -5.48 -2.86 -13.88
N LEU A 128 -5.19 -4.15 -13.75
CA LEU A 128 -5.98 -5.25 -14.32
C LEU A 128 -7.13 -5.72 -13.42
N MET A 129 -7.07 -5.46 -12.11
CA MET A 129 -8.12 -5.89 -11.18
C MET A 129 -9.53 -5.36 -11.58
N PRO A 130 -9.73 -4.06 -11.89
CA PRO A 130 -11.05 -3.56 -12.27
C PRO A 130 -11.64 -4.21 -13.53
N PRO A 131 -10.94 -4.29 -14.69
CA PRO A 131 -11.53 -4.91 -15.88
C PRO A 131 -11.81 -6.40 -15.68
N ILE A 132 -10.99 -7.12 -14.90
CA ILE A 132 -11.24 -8.53 -14.56
C ILE A 132 -12.51 -8.66 -13.72
N LEU A 133 -12.69 -7.81 -12.71
CA LEU A 133 -13.89 -7.80 -11.88
C LEU A 133 -15.15 -7.42 -12.68
N ILE A 134 -15.06 -6.47 -13.60
CA ILE A 134 -16.17 -6.05 -14.47
C ILE A 134 -16.55 -7.19 -15.43
N GLY A 135 -15.57 -7.86 -16.05
CA GLY A 135 -15.81 -8.93 -17.02
C GLY A 135 -16.26 -10.25 -16.40
N GLY A 136 -15.74 -10.61 -15.22
CA GLY A 136 -16.03 -11.88 -14.55
C GLY A 136 -17.08 -11.80 -13.44
N GLY A 137 -17.44 -10.60 -12.99
CA GLY A 137 -18.40 -10.39 -11.90
C GLY A 137 -17.99 -11.09 -10.60
N LEU A 138 -18.97 -11.63 -9.87
CA LEU A 138 -18.72 -12.28 -8.58
C LEU A 138 -17.92 -13.59 -8.69
N THR A 139 -17.91 -14.23 -9.87
CA THR A 139 -17.25 -15.53 -10.09
C THR A 139 -15.73 -15.46 -9.95
N VAL A 140 -15.15 -14.28 -10.21
CA VAL A 140 -13.70 -14.03 -10.10
C VAL A 140 -13.31 -13.40 -8.77
N MET A 141 -14.22 -13.24 -7.80
CA MET A 141 -13.95 -12.56 -6.53
C MET A 141 -12.78 -13.19 -5.75
N ASN A 142 -12.71 -14.53 -5.72
CA ASN A 142 -11.60 -15.24 -5.08
C ASN A 142 -10.26 -14.98 -5.80
N TYR A 143 -10.30 -14.87 -7.12
CA TYR A 143 -9.13 -14.54 -7.93
C TYR A 143 -8.68 -13.09 -7.72
N ILE A 144 -9.61 -12.13 -7.65
CA ILE A 144 -9.35 -10.73 -7.31
C ILE A 144 -8.71 -10.61 -5.92
N ARG A 145 -9.23 -11.33 -4.92
CA ARG A 145 -8.64 -11.37 -3.57
C ARG A 145 -7.23 -11.94 -3.60
N TYR A 146 -7.00 -13.02 -4.34
CA TYR A 146 -5.67 -13.59 -4.50
C TYR A 146 -4.70 -12.58 -5.13
N MET A 147 -5.10 -11.95 -6.23
CA MET A 147 -4.30 -10.91 -6.90
C MET A 147 -3.96 -9.74 -5.99
N ALA A 148 -4.91 -9.28 -5.16
CA ALA A 148 -4.66 -8.21 -4.19
C ALA A 148 -3.58 -8.60 -3.16
N ILE A 149 -3.60 -9.84 -2.67
CA ILE A 149 -2.59 -10.35 -1.72
C ILE A 149 -1.23 -10.48 -2.42
N THR A 150 -1.20 -10.99 -3.65
CA THR A 150 0.02 -11.08 -4.46
C THR A 150 0.62 -9.71 -4.72
N GLU A 151 -0.21 -8.72 -5.05
CA GLU A 151 0.20 -7.33 -5.25
C GLU A 151 0.87 -6.76 -4.00
N GLN A 152 0.22 -6.85 -2.83
CA GLN A 152 0.80 -6.39 -1.57
C GLN A 152 2.13 -7.10 -1.25
N THR A 153 2.21 -8.40 -1.51
CA THR A 153 3.44 -9.18 -1.29
C THR A 153 4.59 -8.68 -2.17
N MET A 154 4.30 -8.33 -3.43
CA MET A 154 5.30 -7.74 -4.34
C MET A 154 5.72 -6.36 -3.88
N ALA A 155 4.79 -5.50 -3.46
CA ALA A 155 5.08 -4.16 -2.94
C ALA A 155 5.98 -4.20 -1.69
N ILE A 156 5.70 -5.12 -0.76
CA ILE A 156 6.52 -5.34 0.44
C ILE A 156 7.92 -5.82 0.04
N THR A 157 8.01 -6.81 -0.84
CA THR A 157 9.30 -7.37 -1.29
C THR A 157 10.13 -6.33 -2.04
N ALA A 158 9.50 -5.52 -2.91
CA ALA A 158 10.16 -4.43 -3.62
C ALA A 158 10.73 -3.38 -2.65
N SER A 159 9.98 -3.06 -1.60
CA SER A 159 10.40 -2.14 -0.54
C SER A 159 11.56 -2.70 0.28
N ALA A 160 11.52 -4.00 0.61
CA ALA A 160 12.57 -4.68 1.36
C ALA A 160 13.90 -4.70 0.59
N ILE A 161 13.86 -5.06 -0.70
CA ILE A 161 15.03 -5.08 -1.58
C ILE A 161 15.68 -3.69 -1.65
N GLU A 162 14.86 -2.65 -1.80
CA GLU A 162 15.36 -1.28 -1.90
C GLU A 162 15.98 -0.81 -0.58
N THR A 163 15.33 -1.11 0.54
CA THR A 163 15.84 -0.79 1.88
C THR A 163 17.18 -1.49 2.15
N TRP A 164 17.30 -2.77 1.81
CA TRP A 164 18.53 -3.53 1.95
C TRP A 164 19.66 -2.96 1.08
N ARG A 165 19.36 -2.58 -0.16
CA ARG A 165 20.36 -2.00 -1.06
C ARG A 165 20.86 -0.64 -0.54
N LEU A 166 19.96 0.21 -0.05
CA LEU A 166 20.34 1.51 0.53
C LEU A 166 21.12 1.36 1.83
N GLY A 167 20.79 0.37 2.65
CA GLY A 167 21.50 0.09 3.92
C GLY A 167 22.89 -0.55 3.74
N THR A 168 23.16 -1.18 2.60
CA THR A 168 24.45 -1.83 2.32
C THR A 168 25.42 -0.98 1.51
N HIS A 169 24.93 0.05 0.80
CA HIS A 169 25.74 0.87 -0.12
C HIS A 169 25.92 2.34 0.34
N ASN A 170 25.38 2.73 1.50
CA ASN A 170 25.69 4.00 2.17
C ASN A 170 26.12 3.70 3.62
N PRO A 171 27.44 3.58 3.91
CA PRO A 171 27.95 3.67 5.28
C PRO A 171 27.72 5.07 5.87
#